data_AF-A0A9D1RLJ3-F1
#
_entry.id   AF-A0A9D1RLJ3-F1
#
_cell.length_a   1.000
_cell.length_b   1.000
_cell.length_c   1.000
_cell.angle_alpha   90.00
_cell.angle_beta   90.00
_cell.angle_gamma   90.00
#
_symmetry.space_group_name_H-M   'P 1'
#
loop_
_entity.id
_entity.type
_entity.pdbx_description
1 polymer ?
#
loop_
_entity_poly.entity_id
_entity_poly.type
_entity_poly.pdbx_seq_one_letter_code
_entity_poly.pdbx_strand_id
1 'polypeptide(L)'
;MNTTTRRRIVAVTAGLTMIGALAACSDDDGDATTTVTETVTEGAADSDTGASDASDPSESAGASDSSDAAAAPSEGSGAAGVTSVVLDGDDVTDRFASVQCRADDDNDDNDSDGTEFEIDIQGNERGDQVEIDLELADTPYVEGLGIDLDGVEWESEDAQEREATVEVDGDTYTVSGEVQVDDDNQNAGQTATLEVEVSCS
;
A
#
# COMPACT_ATOMS: atom_id res chain seq x y z
N MET A 1 11.49 -52.53 -22.83
CA MET A 1 11.70 -53.32 -21.60
C MET A 1 11.53 -52.37 -20.42
N ASN A 2 10.46 -52.56 -19.65
CA ASN A 2 10.17 -51.78 -18.46
C ASN A 2 11.20 -52.06 -17.36
N THR A 3 11.65 -51.01 -16.66
CA THR A 3 12.20 -51.17 -15.31
C THR A 3 11.76 -50.01 -14.45
N THR A 4 10.55 -50.16 -13.91
CA THR A 4 10.07 -49.52 -12.68
C THR A 4 11.02 -49.86 -11.53
N THR A 5 11.41 -48.92 -10.65
CA THR A 5 11.69 -49.22 -9.21
C THR A 5 11.87 -47.95 -8.35
N ARG A 6 10.86 -47.75 -7.49
CA ARG A 6 10.84 -47.39 -6.05
C ARG A 6 11.29 -46.01 -5.56
N ARG A 7 10.26 -45.23 -5.23
CA ARG A 7 10.17 -44.18 -4.20
C ARG A 7 10.82 -44.60 -2.88
N ARG A 8 11.54 -43.67 -2.24
CA ARG A 8 11.86 -43.70 -0.81
C ARG A 8 11.06 -42.59 -0.13
N ILE A 9 10.16 -43.00 0.75
CA ILE A 9 9.35 -42.14 1.61
C ILE A 9 10.22 -41.79 2.82
N VAL A 10 10.46 -40.51 3.05
CA VAL A 10 11.03 -40.01 4.31
C VAL A 10 9.86 -39.51 5.14
N ALA A 11 9.54 -40.23 6.21
CA ALA A 11 8.57 -39.81 7.21
C ALA A 11 9.28 -38.85 8.18
N VAL A 12 8.90 -37.58 8.17
CA VAL A 12 9.31 -36.61 9.18
C VAL A 12 8.19 -36.51 10.21
N THR A 13 8.58 -36.72 11.47
CA THR A 13 7.75 -36.65 12.67
C THR A 13 7.16 -35.25 12.86
N ALA A 14 5.84 -35.14 12.74
CA ALA A 14 5.10 -33.97 13.18
C ALA A 14 4.93 -34.01 14.70
N GLY A 15 5.41 -32.97 15.37
CA GLY A 15 5.17 -32.74 16.78
C GLY A 15 5.22 -31.24 17.05
N LEU A 16 4.05 -30.65 17.28
CA LEU A 16 3.82 -29.51 18.17
C LEU A 16 2.30 -29.29 18.27
N THR A 17 1.76 -29.71 19.41
CA THR A 17 0.41 -29.37 19.86
C THR A 17 0.41 -27.97 20.43
N MET A 18 -0.35 -27.05 19.85
CA MET A 18 -0.78 -25.83 20.54
C MET A 18 -2.25 -25.97 20.95
N ILE A 19 -2.45 -25.89 22.27
CA ILE A 19 -3.76 -25.80 22.93
C ILE A 19 -4.03 -24.31 23.10
N GLY A 20 -4.95 -23.76 22.32
CA GLY A 20 -5.51 -22.42 22.51
C GLY A 20 -6.98 -22.55 22.88
N ALA A 21 -7.30 -22.28 24.15
CA ALA A 21 -8.67 -22.23 24.64
C ALA A 21 -9.27 -20.87 24.32
N LEU A 22 -10.23 -20.81 23.39
CA LEU A 22 -11.11 -19.66 23.25
C LEU A 22 -12.23 -19.80 24.28
N ALA A 23 -12.21 -18.91 25.26
CA ALA A 23 -13.29 -18.73 26.21
C ALA A 23 -14.51 -18.19 25.46
N ALA A 24 -15.64 -18.87 25.64
CA ALA A 24 -16.95 -18.35 25.33
C ALA A 24 -17.27 -17.19 26.27
N CYS A 25 -17.62 -16.04 25.71
CA CYS A 25 -18.54 -15.10 26.32
C CYS A 25 -19.77 -15.03 25.42
N SER A 26 -20.77 -15.79 25.84
CA SER A 26 -22.16 -15.66 25.45
C SER A 26 -22.76 -14.38 26.03
N ASP A 27 -23.92 -14.07 25.46
CA ASP A 27 -25.05 -13.33 26.04
C ASP A 27 -25.02 -11.81 25.84
N ASP A 28 -26.13 -11.12 25.63
CA ASP A 28 -27.53 -11.40 25.28
C ASP A 28 -28.22 -10.03 25.43
N ASP A 29 -29.28 -9.79 24.67
CA ASP A 29 -30.35 -8.81 24.90
C ASP A 29 -30.05 -7.30 25.07
N GLY A 30 -30.75 -6.47 24.28
CA GLY A 30 -30.80 -5.04 24.56
C GLY A 30 -31.55 -4.16 23.56
N ASP A 31 -32.81 -4.48 23.27
CA ASP A 31 -33.76 -3.60 22.60
C ASP A 31 -33.87 -2.24 23.34
N ALA A 32 -33.57 -1.14 22.66
CA ALA A 32 -34.00 0.20 23.09
C ALA A 32 -34.15 1.11 21.88
N THR A 33 -35.30 0.97 21.23
CA THR A 33 -35.93 2.01 20.41
C THR A 33 -35.89 3.36 21.14
N THR A 34 -35.13 4.32 20.61
CA THR A 34 -35.29 5.73 20.97
C THR A 34 -35.63 6.54 19.72
N THR A 35 -36.93 6.73 19.55
CA THR A 35 -37.52 7.78 18.72
C THR A 35 -37.00 9.14 19.19
N VAL A 36 -36.32 9.90 18.32
CA VAL A 36 -36.20 11.35 18.50
C VAL A 36 -36.75 12.04 17.26
N THR A 37 -37.80 12.82 17.55
CA THR A 37 -38.63 13.64 16.68
C THR A 37 -37.84 14.75 15.97
N GLU A 38 -38.24 14.98 14.73
CA GLU A 38 -37.89 16.10 13.85
C GLU A 38 -37.87 17.47 14.54
N THR A 39 -36.89 18.30 14.18
CA THR A 39 -37.10 19.76 14.10
C THR A 39 -36.54 20.26 12.78
N VAL A 40 -37.45 20.40 11.80
CA VAL A 40 -37.25 21.22 10.61
C VAL A 40 -37.22 22.68 11.04
N THR A 41 -36.16 23.41 10.70
CA THR A 41 -36.18 24.87 10.68
C THR A 41 -35.71 25.33 9.31
N GLU A 42 -36.68 25.65 8.45
CA GLU A 42 -36.47 26.48 7.27
C GLU A 42 -36.32 27.95 7.72
N GLY A 43 -35.26 28.60 7.27
CA GLY A 43 -35.02 30.03 7.48
C GLY A 43 -34.09 30.56 6.38
N ALA A 44 -34.68 31.21 5.38
CA ALA A 44 -34.03 31.74 4.20
C ALA A 44 -33.18 33.01 4.46
N ALA A 45 -32.22 33.18 3.55
CA ALA A 45 -31.49 34.38 3.10
C ALA A 45 -31.84 35.76 3.71
N ASP A 46 -30.83 36.58 4.03
CA ASP A 46 -30.20 37.50 3.06
C ASP A 46 -28.99 38.25 3.66
N SER A 47 -28.00 38.47 2.78
CA SER A 47 -26.95 39.49 2.70
C SER A 47 -26.83 40.59 3.78
N ASP A 48 -25.62 40.84 4.29
CA ASP A 48 -24.93 42.12 4.01
C ASP A 48 -23.43 42.13 4.41
N THR A 49 -22.75 42.96 3.65
CA THR A 49 -21.35 43.30 3.47
C THR A 49 -20.69 44.00 4.67
N GLY A 50 -19.37 43.80 4.82
CA GLY A 50 -18.46 44.94 4.99
C GLY A 50 -17.61 45.05 6.28
N ALA A 51 -16.29 45.06 6.04
CA ALA A 51 -15.25 45.92 6.64
C ALA A 51 -14.63 45.55 8.01
N SER A 52 -13.39 45.06 7.92
CA SER A 52 -12.14 45.56 8.54
C SER A 52 -12.19 46.19 9.93
N ASP A 53 -11.42 45.65 10.89
CA ASP A 53 -10.16 46.27 11.37
C ASP A 53 -9.37 45.31 12.27
N ALA A 54 -8.06 45.52 12.31
CA ALA A 54 -7.04 44.75 13.00
C ALA A 54 -7.03 44.96 14.53
N SER A 55 -6.46 44.01 15.27
CA SER A 55 -5.42 44.21 16.31
C SER A 55 -5.08 42.91 17.04
N ASP A 56 -3.81 42.50 16.97
CA ASP A 56 -3.08 41.72 17.99
C ASP A 56 -3.08 42.50 19.33
N PRO A 57 -2.95 41.89 20.53
CA PRO A 57 -1.71 41.20 20.91
C PRO A 57 -1.83 39.95 21.82
N SER A 58 -0.93 39.00 21.56
CA SER A 58 -0.03 38.27 22.49
C SER A 58 -0.54 37.37 23.65
N GLU A 59 0.19 36.24 23.71
CA GLU A 59 0.55 35.36 24.84
C GLU A 59 -0.42 34.22 25.22
N SER A 60 -0.05 32.99 24.85
CA SER A 60 0.13 31.92 25.85
C SER A 60 0.92 30.75 25.26
N ALA A 61 1.89 30.29 26.05
CA ALA A 61 2.64 29.07 25.85
C ALA A 61 1.73 27.83 25.77
N GLY A 62 2.13 26.88 24.92
CA GLY A 62 1.64 25.52 24.89
C GLY A 62 2.66 24.67 24.14
N ALA A 63 3.42 23.87 24.87
CA ALA A 63 4.12 22.74 24.29
C ALA A 63 3.06 21.79 23.70
N SER A 64 3.27 21.33 22.48
CA SER A 64 2.50 20.24 21.91
C SER A 64 3.45 19.47 21.01
N ASP A 65 3.58 18.18 21.35
CA ASP A 65 4.23 17.12 20.59
C ASP A 65 4.00 17.30 19.09
N SER A 66 5.10 17.40 18.33
CA SER A 66 5.09 17.09 16.91
C SER A 66 5.01 15.59 16.78
N SER A 67 3.78 15.06 16.73
CA SER A 67 3.50 13.84 16.00
C SER A 67 3.70 14.15 14.52
N ASP A 68 4.80 13.64 13.96
CA ASP A 68 5.00 13.47 12.51
C ASP A 68 3.90 12.51 12.04
N ALA A 69 2.74 13.08 11.67
CA ALA A 69 1.83 12.39 10.79
C ALA A 69 2.41 12.55 9.38
N ALA A 70 2.70 11.43 8.72
CA ALA A 70 3.10 11.41 7.32
C ALA A 70 2.00 12.13 6.53
N ALA A 71 2.29 13.33 6.05
CA ALA A 71 1.37 14.06 5.19
C ALA A 71 1.40 13.37 3.82
N ALA A 72 0.22 13.00 3.30
CA ALA A 72 0.07 12.52 1.93
C ALA A 72 0.75 13.51 0.95
N PRO A 73 1.53 13.02 -0.03
CA PRO A 73 2.23 13.89 -0.95
C PRO A 73 1.25 14.78 -1.69
N SER A 74 1.57 16.07 -1.71
CA SER A 74 0.81 17.06 -2.46
C SER A 74 1.16 16.94 -3.93
N GLU A 75 0.16 17.00 -4.83
CA GLU A 75 0.36 17.05 -6.28
C GLU A 75 1.35 18.15 -6.69
N GLY A 76 2.63 17.81 -6.74
CA GLY A 76 3.74 18.70 -7.04
C GLY A 76 3.81 18.92 -8.55
N SER A 77 4.03 20.14 -9.03
CA SER A 77 4.11 20.43 -10.48
C SER A 77 5.38 19.90 -11.20
N GLY A 78 5.92 18.77 -10.75
CA GLY A 78 6.91 17.98 -11.49
C GLY A 78 6.24 17.11 -12.54
N ALA A 79 7.00 16.21 -13.16
CA ALA A 79 6.43 15.18 -14.02
C ALA A 79 6.89 13.84 -13.46
N ALA A 80 5.92 12.95 -13.21
CA ALA A 80 6.19 11.62 -12.72
C ALA A 80 7.24 10.90 -13.58
N GLY A 81 8.14 10.17 -12.93
CA GLY A 81 9.31 9.62 -13.59
C GLY A 81 9.95 8.47 -12.82
N VAL A 82 10.62 7.59 -13.57
CA VAL A 82 11.39 6.46 -13.03
C VAL A 82 12.81 6.92 -12.78
N THR A 83 13.30 6.76 -11.54
CA THR A 83 14.70 7.01 -11.20
C THR A 83 15.52 5.74 -11.33
N SER A 84 15.04 4.61 -10.79
CA SER A 84 15.70 3.30 -10.93
C SER A 84 14.73 2.13 -10.86
N VAL A 85 15.03 1.07 -11.61
CA VAL A 85 14.45 -0.27 -11.45
C VAL A 85 15.59 -1.28 -11.52
N VAL A 86 15.75 -2.06 -10.45
CA VAL A 86 16.82 -3.05 -10.31
C VAL A 86 16.20 -4.41 -9.96
N LEU A 87 16.50 -5.44 -10.75
CA LEU A 87 16.04 -6.80 -10.51
C LEU A 87 17.24 -7.73 -10.27
N ASP A 88 17.32 -8.33 -9.09
CA ASP A 88 18.46 -9.16 -8.61
C ASP A 88 19.84 -8.48 -8.78
N GLY A 89 19.86 -7.14 -8.64
CA GLY A 89 21.06 -6.32 -8.81
C GLY A 89 21.37 -5.91 -10.25
N ASP A 90 20.59 -6.36 -11.24
CA ASP A 90 20.68 -5.89 -12.63
C ASP A 90 19.81 -4.64 -12.83
N ASP A 91 20.43 -3.53 -13.22
CA ASP A 91 19.74 -2.27 -13.55
C ASP A 91 19.02 -2.41 -14.91
N VAL A 92 17.70 -2.32 -14.86
CA VAL A 92 16.78 -2.44 -16.00
C VAL A 92 15.96 -1.16 -16.21
N THR A 93 16.38 -0.04 -15.64
CA THR A 93 15.66 1.24 -15.65
C THR A 93 15.33 1.71 -17.07
N ASP A 94 16.24 1.49 -18.03
CA ASP A 94 16.08 1.91 -19.43
C ASP A 94 14.98 1.16 -20.20
N ARG A 95 14.41 0.11 -19.58
CA ARG A 95 13.24 -0.63 -20.09
C ARG A 95 11.93 0.12 -19.85
N PHE A 96 11.90 1.10 -18.97
CA PHE A 96 10.69 1.79 -18.54
C PHE A 96 10.64 3.25 -19.02
N ALA A 97 9.43 3.79 -19.19
CA ALA A 97 9.24 5.07 -19.87
C ALA A 97 8.32 6.07 -19.16
N SER A 98 7.31 5.58 -18.43
CA SER A 98 6.30 6.45 -17.82
C SER A 98 5.79 5.88 -16.51
N VAL A 99 5.57 6.77 -15.55
CA VAL A 99 4.96 6.48 -14.24
C VAL A 99 3.57 7.08 -14.20
N GLN A 100 2.61 6.34 -13.65
CA GLN A 100 1.31 6.86 -13.23
C GLN A 100 1.14 6.52 -11.75
N CYS A 101 0.80 7.51 -10.95
CA CYS A 101 0.49 7.28 -9.55
C CYS A 101 -0.96 7.68 -9.28
N ARG A 102 -1.67 6.89 -8.46
CA ARG A 102 -3.08 7.11 -8.12
C ARG A 102 -3.27 6.90 -6.63
N ALA A 103 -3.81 7.90 -5.95
CA ALA A 103 -4.37 7.71 -4.62
C ALA A 103 -5.86 7.36 -4.78
N ASP A 104 -6.31 6.30 -4.12
CA ASP A 104 -7.73 6.11 -3.87
C ASP A 104 -8.05 6.62 -2.46
N ASP A 105 -8.84 7.70 -2.41
CA ASP A 105 -9.27 8.33 -1.17
C ASP A 105 -10.65 7.83 -0.72
N ASP A 106 -11.24 6.85 -1.42
CA ASP A 106 -12.56 6.29 -1.14
C ASP A 106 -12.54 5.47 0.17
N ASN A 107 -12.42 6.18 1.28
CA ASN A 107 -12.62 5.75 2.66
C ASN A 107 -14.11 5.45 2.97
N ASP A 108 -14.84 4.86 2.02
CA ASP A 108 -16.26 4.52 2.19
C ASP A 108 -16.44 3.38 3.21
N ASP A 109 -15.38 2.62 3.49
CA ASP A 109 -15.30 1.67 4.59
C ASP A 109 -14.40 2.25 5.70
N ASN A 110 -15.00 2.55 6.86
CA ASN A 110 -14.39 3.09 8.10
C ASN A 110 -13.30 2.18 8.74
N ASP A 111 -12.61 1.35 7.97
CA ASP A 111 -11.78 0.24 8.45
C ASP A 111 -10.31 0.30 7.96
N SER A 112 -9.95 1.23 7.07
CA SER A 112 -8.56 1.46 6.66
C SER A 112 -8.00 2.71 7.34
N ASP A 113 -6.91 2.54 8.11
CA ASP A 113 -6.22 3.64 8.80
C ASP A 113 -5.25 4.41 7.85
N GLY A 114 -5.22 4.11 6.55
CA GLY A 114 -4.35 4.74 5.55
C GLY A 114 -5.02 4.99 4.20
N THR A 115 -4.21 5.46 3.25
CA THR A 115 -4.63 5.76 1.86
C THR A 115 -4.06 4.71 0.91
N GLU A 116 -4.92 4.06 0.14
CA GLU A 116 -4.52 3.16 -0.95
C GLU A 116 -3.80 3.97 -2.05
N PHE A 117 -2.62 3.52 -2.46
CA PHE A 117 -1.78 4.23 -3.42
C PHE A 117 -1.12 3.27 -4.41
N GLU A 118 -1.48 3.41 -5.68
CA GLU A 118 -1.01 2.59 -6.79
C GLU A 118 0.06 3.35 -7.59
N ILE A 119 1.15 2.67 -7.93
CA ILE A 119 2.22 3.14 -8.82
C ILE A 119 2.36 2.17 -9.99
N ASP A 120 1.92 2.59 -11.17
CA ASP A 120 2.14 1.89 -12.42
C ASP A 120 3.35 2.45 -13.16
N ILE A 121 4.30 1.59 -13.51
CA ILE A 121 5.40 1.93 -14.41
C ILE A 121 5.28 1.15 -15.71
N GLN A 122 5.10 1.86 -16.81
CA GLN A 122 4.93 1.25 -18.12
C GLN A 122 6.26 1.16 -18.87
N GLY A 123 6.50 -0.01 -19.46
CA GLY A 123 7.66 -0.34 -20.27
C GLY A 123 7.67 0.31 -21.66
N ASN A 124 8.86 0.36 -22.26
CA ASN A 124 9.08 0.73 -23.66
C ASN A 124 8.61 -0.36 -24.63
N GLU A 125 8.70 -1.61 -24.20
CA GLU A 125 8.21 -2.78 -24.93
C GLU A 125 6.84 -3.19 -24.39
N ARG A 126 6.03 -3.78 -25.28
CA ARG A 126 4.69 -4.19 -24.91
C ARG A 126 4.76 -5.35 -23.93
N GLY A 127 4.21 -5.14 -22.73
CA GLY A 127 4.12 -6.14 -21.69
C GLY A 127 5.23 -6.05 -20.66
N ASP A 128 6.22 -5.16 -20.82
CA ASP A 128 7.10 -4.82 -19.71
C ASP A 128 6.36 -3.80 -18.82
N GLN A 129 6.24 -4.07 -17.53
CA GLN A 129 5.59 -3.17 -16.56
C GLN A 129 6.09 -3.45 -15.14
N VAL A 130 5.98 -2.45 -14.25
CA VAL A 130 6.10 -2.63 -12.80
C VAL A 130 4.80 -2.13 -12.19
N GLU A 131 4.24 -2.90 -11.27
CA GLU A 131 3.04 -2.57 -10.51
C GLU A 131 3.41 -2.56 -9.02
N ILE A 132 3.02 -1.52 -8.31
CA ILE A 132 3.25 -1.38 -6.86
C ILE A 132 1.98 -0.83 -6.23
N ASP A 133 1.41 -1.60 -5.32
CA ASP A 133 0.29 -1.20 -4.47
C ASP A 133 0.80 -0.95 -3.05
N LEU A 134 0.52 0.23 -2.53
CA LEU A 134 0.95 0.68 -1.21
C LEU A 134 -0.26 1.07 -0.37
N GLU A 135 -0.20 0.77 0.92
CA GLU A 135 -1.02 1.44 1.92
C GLU A 135 -0.17 2.53 2.59
N LEU A 136 -0.56 3.79 2.40
CA LEU A 136 0.12 4.94 2.99
C LEU A 136 -0.47 5.25 4.37
N ALA A 137 0.14 4.65 5.40
CA ALA A 137 -0.15 4.91 6.82
C ALA A 137 1.06 5.53 7.54
N ASP A 138 1.00 5.67 8.87
CA ASP A 138 2.15 6.11 9.71
C ASP A 138 3.42 5.27 9.45
N THR A 139 3.24 4.00 9.10
CA THR A 139 4.29 3.13 8.56
C THR A 139 3.79 2.57 7.23
N PRO A 140 4.24 3.11 6.09
CA PRO A 140 3.84 2.61 4.77
C PRO A 140 4.25 1.16 4.60
N TYR A 141 3.42 0.38 3.91
CA TYR A 141 3.71 -1.00 3.57
C TYR A 141 3.22 -1.35 2.18
N VAL A 142 3.74 -2.44 1.63
CA VAL A 142 3.40 -2.95 0.30
C VAL A 142 2.21 -3.91 0.42
N GLU A 143 1.22 -3.73 -0.44
CA GLU A 143 0.09 -4.66 -0.64
C GLU A 143 0.20 -5.47 -1.93
N GLY A 144 1.03 -5.00 -2.87
CA GLY A 144 1.36 -5.70 -4.11
C GLY A 144 2.66 -5.17 -4.69
N LEU A 145 3.52 -6.06 -5.16
CA LEU A 145 4.77 -5.71 -5.84
C LEU A 145 5.05 -6.67 -6.98
N GLY A 146 5.09 -6.15 -8.20
CA GLY A 146 5.31 -6.97 -9.39
C GLY A 146 6.14 -6.30 -10.47
N ILE A 147 6.80 -7.13 -11.28
CA ILE A 147 7.46 -6.72 -12.51
C ILE A 147 7.24 -7.77 -13.59
N ASP A 148 6.69 -7.34 -14.73
CA ASP A 148 6.75 -8.08 -15.98
C ASP A 148 7.97 -7.61 -16.76
N LEU A 149 8.85 -8.55 -17.11
CA LEU A 149 10.05 -8.25 -17.88
C LEU A 149 10.37 -9.39 -18.84
N ASP A 150 10.51 -9.07 -20.14
CA ASP A 150 10.84 -10.03 -21.19
C ASP A 150 9.83 -11.21 -21.27
N GLY A 151 8.58 -10.96 -20.89
CA GLY A 151 7.50 -11.95 -20.83
C GLY A 151 7.62 -12.95 -19.68
N VAL A 152 8.35 -12.59 -18.62
CA VAL A 152 8.34 -13.27 -17.33
C VAL A 152 7.71 -12.34 -16.31
N GLU A 153 6.63 -12.82 -15.70
CA GLU A 153 5.93 -12.16 -14.60
C GLU A 153 6.60 -12.57 -13.27
N TRP A 154 6.96 -11.56 -12.49
CA TRP A 154 7.48 -11.72 -11.14
C TRP A 154 6.56 -10.95 -10.19
N GLU A 155 6.09 -11.59 -9.13
CA GLU A 155 5.16 -11.00 -8.16
C GLU A 155 5.57 -11.37 -6.72
N SER A 156 5.21 -10.52 -5.76
CA SER A 156 5.26 -10.84 -4.34
C SER A 156 4.10 -11.76 -3.94
N GLU A 157 4.28 -12.52 -2.86
CA GLU A 157 3.14 -13.05 -2.09
C GLU A 157 3.04 -12.28 -0.76
N ASP A 158 1.96 -12.53 0.01
CA ASP A 158 1.72 -11.93 1.32
C ASP A 158 2.93 -11.94 2.28
N ALA A 159 3.80 -12.95 2.16
CA ALA A 159 4.98 -13.07 3.01
C ALA A 159 6.07 -12.08 2.59
N GLN A 160 6.32 -11.95 1.30
CA GLN A 160 7.29 -11.01 0.75
C GLN A 160 6.82 -9.56 0.91
N GLU A 161 5.54 -9.28 0.70
CA GLU A 161 4.94 -7.94 0.93
C GLU A 161 5.17 -7.43 2.35
N ARG A 162 4.92 -8.29 3.36
CA ARG A 162 5.17 -7.96 4.78
C ARG A 162 6.64 -7.72 5.12
N GLU A 163 7.56 -8.25 4.31
CA GLU A 163 9.00 -8.10 4.49
C GLU A 163 9.60 -6.99 3.62
N ALA A 164 8.84 -6.48 2.65
CA ALA A 164 9.23 -5.37 1.79
C ALA A 164 9.36 -4.07 2.59
N THR A 165 10.15 -3.15 2.03
CA THR A 165 10.39 -1.83 2.63
C THR A 165 9.92 -0.75 1.71
N VAL A 166 9.27 0.27 2.28
CA VAL A 166 8.82 1.47 1.60
C VAL A 166 9.44 2.67 2.30
N GLU A 167 10.15 3.51 1.55
CA GLU A 167 10.63 4.81 2.02
C GLU A 167 9.98 5.92 1.17
N VAL A 168 9.42 6.92 1.84
CA VAL A 168 8.76 8.07 1.20
C VAL A 168 9.52 9.34 1.56
N ASP A 169 10.03 10.05 0.55
CA ASP A 169 10.69 11.36 0.68
C ASP A 169 10.02 12.38 -0.25
N GLY A 170 9.03 13.10 0.29
CA GLY A 170 8.18 14.00 -0.49
C GLY A 170 7.43 13.22 -1.57
N ASP A 171 7.67 13.57 -2.83
CA ASP A 171 7.05 12.90 -4.00
C ASP A 171 7.88 11.71 -4.51
N THR A 172 8.90 11.27 -3.77
CA THR A 172 9.80 10.17 -4.14
C THR A 172 9.48 8.93 -3.30
N TYR A 173 9.33 7.80 -3.98
CA TYR A 173 9.05 6.50 -3.38
C TYR A 173 10.16 5.54 -3.70
N THR A 174 10.75 4.93 -2.67
CA THR A 174 11.70 3.82 -2.81
C THR A 174 11.07 2.57 -2.23
N VAL A 175 10.91 1.55 -3.06
CA VAL A 175 10.30 0.26 -2.70
C VAL A 175 11.29 -0.85 -2.97
N SER A 176 11.49 -1.73 -2.00
CA SER A 176 12.37 -2.90 -2.14
C SER A 176 11.71 -4.13 -1.53
N GLY A 177 11.67 -5.23 -2.27
CA GLY A 177 11.06 -6.48 -1.81
C GLY A 177 11.58 -7.70 -2.58
N GLU A 178 11.24 -8.89 -2.08
CA GLU A 178 11.42 -10.13 -2.85
C GLU A 178 10.21 -10.35 -3.75
N VAL A 179 10.45 -10.76 -4.99
CA VAL A 179 9.44 -11.19 -5.95
C VAL A 179 9.79 -12.60 -6.44
N GLN A 180 8.80 -13.34 -6.94
CA GLN A 180 8.99 -14.67 -7.48
C GLN A 180 8.27 -14.84 -8.81
N VAL A 181 8.81 -15.71 -9.67
CA VAL A 181 8.15 -16.05 -10.93
C VAL A 181 6.84 -16.78 -10.65
N ASP A 182 5.75 -16.31 -11.28
CA ASP A 182 4.40 -16.90 -11.18
C ASP A 182 4.37 -18.40 -11.54
N ASP A 183 3.38 -19.11 -11.00
CA ASP A 183 3.17 -20.54 -11.06
C ASP A 183 2.87 -21.09 -12.47
N ASP A 184 2.48 -20.20 -13.39
CA ASP A 184 2.16 -20.52 -14.78
C ASP A 184 3.42 -20.64 -15.67
N ASN A 185 4.57 -20.19 -15.16
CA ASN A 185 5.84 -20.16 -15.88
C ASN A 185 6.67 -21.43 -15.63
N GLN A 186 7.55 -21.77 -16.59
CA GLN A 186 8.48 -22.89 -16.45
C GLN A 186 9.51 -22.73 -15.32
N ASN A 187 9.72 -21.50 -14.84
CA ASN A 187 10.65 -21.16 -13.76
C ASN A 187 9.94 -20.80 -12.45
N ALA A 188 8.66 -21.17 -12.28
CA ALA A 188 7.84 -20.90 -11.11
C ALA A 188 8.58 -21.07 -9.77
N GLY A 189 8.42 -20.08 -8.89
CA GLY A 189 9.05 -20.03 -7.56
C GLY A 189 10.54 -19.71 -7.55
N GLN A 190 11.13 -19.35 -8.69
CA GLN A 190 12.42 -18.65 -8.69
C GLN A 190 12.21 -17.26 -8.09
N THR A 191 13.06 -16.87 -7.12
CA THR A 191 12.98 -15.56 -6.45
C THR A 191 14.03 -14.58 -6.97
N ALA A 192 13.76 -13.30 -6.81
CA ALA A 192 14.66 -12.17 -7.07
C ALA A 192 14.34 -11.01 -6.11
N THR A 193 15.30 -10.13 -5.87
CA THR A 193 15.02 -8.84 -5.21
C THR A 193 14.66 -7.80 -6.26
N LEU A 194 13.56 -7.08 -6.07
CA LEU A 194 13.16 -5.93 -6.87
C LEU A 194 13.34 -4.65 -6.05
N GLU A 195 14.10 -3.70 -6.56
CA GLU A 195 14.30 -2.37 -5.98
C GLU A 195 13.84 -1.30 -7.00
N VAL A 196 12.92 -0.43 -6.59
CA VAL A 196 12.30 0.58 -7.44
C VAL A 196 12.38 1.94 -6.78
N GLU A 197 12.82 2.97 -7.51
CA GLU A 197 12.76 4.36 -7.09
C GLU A 197 12.02 5.18 -8.17
N VAL A 198 10.94 5.86 -7.78
CA VAL A 198 10.13 6.70 -8.67
C VAL A 198 9.79 8.04 -8.02
N SER A 199 9.42 9.01 -8.85
CA SER A 199 8.74 10.22 -8.43
C SER A 199 7.33 10.30 -9.02
N CYS A 200 6.36 10.71 -8.21
CA CYS A 200 4.93 10.77 -8.55
C CYS A 200 4.38 12.18 -8.82
N SER A 201 5.24 13.21 -8.87
CA SER A 201 4.86 14.62 -9.06
C SER A 201 4.01 14.86 -10.32
#